data_AF-A0A7C7TCP7-F1
#
_entry.id   AF-A0A7C7TCP7-F1
#
_cell.length_a   1.000
_cell.length_b   1.000
_cell.length_c   1.000
_cell.angle_alpha   90.00
_cell.angle_beta   90.00
_cell.angle_gamma   90.00
#
_symmetry.space_group_name_H-M   'P 1'
#
loop_
_entity.id
_entity.type
_entity.pdbx_description
1 polymer ?
#
loop_
_entity_poly.entity_id
_entity_poly.type
_entity_poly.pdbx_seq_one_letter_code
_entity_poly.pdbx_strand_id
1 'polypeptide(L)'
;MNEVNKLLWPSTNGLFNLTDDMYQQTADILYNYGVIESPASKDSYDMSHRDRAFRSEKMPEGDLKGNNFKPMDLDPRELFG
;
A
#
# COMPACT_ATOMS: atom_id res chain seq x y z
N MET A 1 1.30 -16.79 5.83
CA MET A 1 1.34 -15.61 4.93
C MET A 1 0.05 -15.39 4.13
N ASN A 2 -0.97 -16.27 4.17
CA ASN A 2 -2.07 -16.18 3.21
C ASN A 2 -3.20 -15.22 3.60
N GLU A 3 -3.61 -15.16 4.87
CA GLU A 3 -4.74 -14.31 5.27
C GLU A 3 -4.43 -12.81 5.22
N VAL A 4 -3.26 -12.39 5.69
CA VAL A 4 -2.85 -10.97 5.61
C VAL A 4 -2.65 -10.53 4.15
N ASN A 5 -2.12 -11.41 3.30
CA ASN A 5 -1.92 -11.09 1.89
C ASN A 5 -3.24 -10.98 1.12
N LYS A 6 -4.31 -11.67 1.53
CA LYS A 6 -5.68 -11.48 0.99
C LYS A 6 -6.23 -10.08 1.26
N LEU A 7 -5.82 -9.43 2.35
CA LEU A 7 -6.23 -8.05 2.65
C LEU A 7 -5.55 -7.01 1.75
N LEU A 8 -4.43 -7.39 1.12
CA LEU A 8 -3.59 -6.50 0.33
C LEU A 8 -3.75 -6.74 -1.18
N TRP A 9 -4.11 -7.96 -1.60
CA TRP A 9 -4.10 -8.38 -3.00
C TRP A 9 -5.42 -9.03 -3.47
N PRO A 10 -5.87 -8.76 -4.71
CA PRO A 10 -5.29 -7.81 -5.66
C PRO A 10 -5.54 -6.35 -5.22
N SER A 11 -4.56 -5.49 -5.48
CA SER A 11 -4.61 -4.07 -5.13
C SER A 11 -5.08 -3.26 -6.33
N THR A 12 -6.15 -2.49 -6.15
CA THR A 12 -6.66 -1.55 -7.17
C THR A 12 -5.59 -0.54 -7.60
N ASN A 13 -4.83 -0.06 -6.62
CA ASN A 13 -3.87 1.03 -6.78
C ASN A 13 -2.44 0.54 -7.07
N GLY A 14 -2.16 -0.75 -6.87
CA GLY A 14 -0.85 -1.35 -7.07
C GLY A 14 0.15 -1.00 -5.97
N LEU A 15 1.33 -1.61 -6.07
CA LEU A 15 2.41 -1.45 -5.10
C LEU A 15 2.90 0.00 -5.01
N PHE A 16 3.17 0.45 -3.78
CA PHE A 16 3.74 1.77 -3.45
C PHE A 16 2.89 2.99 -3.84
N ASN A 17 1.62 2.80 -4.23
CA ASN A 17 0.76 3.93 -4.54
C ASN A 17 0.13 4.49 -3.26
N LEU A 18 0.25 5.80 -3.09
CA LEU A 18 -0.50 6.57 -2.10
C LEU A 18 -1.51 7.40 -2.90
N THR A 19 -2.78 7.40 -2.50
CA THR A 19 -3.78 8.27 -3.14
C THR A 19 -3.92 9.58 -2.38
N ASP A 20 -4.50 10.58 -3.03
CA ASP A 20 -4.75 11.88 -2.42
C ASP A 20 -5.64 11.77 -1.17
N ASP A 21 -6.67 10.90 -1.23
CA ASP A 21 -7.58 10.63 -0.11
C ASP A 21 -6.85 9.94 1.05
N MET A 22 -5.99 8.96 0.76
CA MET A 22 -5.20 8.26 1.80
C MET A 22 -4.21 9.22 2.48
N TYR A 23 -3.58 10.10 1.71
CA TYR A 23 -2.73 11.16 2.24
C TYR A 23 -3.53 12.09 3.14
N GLN A 24 -4.68 12.59 2.67
CA GLN A 24 -5.51 13.52 3.44
C GLN A 24 -6.01 12.90 4.73
N GLN A 25 -6.52 11.66 4.68
CA GLN A 25 -6.96 10.94 5.87
C GLN A 25 -5.84 10.83 6.91
N THR A 26 -4.61 10.53 6.47
CA THR A 26 -3.46 10.43 7.37
C THR A 26 -3.12 11.79 7.97
N ALA A 27 -3.07 12.84 7.15
CA ALA A 27 -2.78 14.20 7.59
C ALA A 27 -3.82 14.69 8.63
N ASP A 28 -5.09 14.42 8.39
CA ASP A 28 -6.19 14.79 9.28
C ASP A 28 -6.09 14.05 10.62
N ILE A 29 -5.79 12.75 10.60
CA ILE A 29 -5.58 11.97 11.83
C ILE A 29 -4.41 12.55 12.63
N LEU A 30 -3.26 12.75 11.99
CA LEU A 30 -2.06 13.26 12.67
C LEU A 30 -2.31 14.63 13.29
N TYR A 31 -3.05 15.51 12.60
CA TYR A 31 -3.39 16.82 13.12
C TYR A 31 -4.41 16.75 14.26
N ASN A 32 -5.50 16.00 14.08
CA ASN A 32 -6.59 15.90 15.08
C ASN A 32 -6.13 15.25 16.39
N TYR A 33 -5.15 14.37 16.34
CA TYR A 33 -4.55 13.75 17.53
C TYR A 33 -3.30 14.47 18.04
N GLY A 34 -2.95 15.64 17.48
CA GLY A 34 -1.87 16.49 17.96
C GLY A 34 -0.46 15.95 17.74
N VAL A 35 -0.27 15.02 16.80
CA VAL A 35 1.06 14.52 16.41
C VAL A 35 1.81 15.58 15.60
N ILE A 36 1.09 16.33 14.77
CA ILE A 36 1.60 17.50 14.07
C ILE A 36 0.84 18.75 14.53
N GLU A 37 1.55 19.85 14.69
CA GLU A 37 0.99 21.09 15.23
C GLU A 37 0.21 21.93 14.20
N SER A 38 0.38 21.62 12.91
CA SER A 38 -0.27 22.33 11.80
C SER A 38 -0.72 21.33 10.73
N PRO A 39 -1.80 21.62 9.98
CA PRO A 39 -2.24 20.77 8.89
C PRO A 39 -1.11 20.54 7.87
N ALA A 40 -0.95 19.30 7.42
CA ALA A 40 0.07 18.99 6.42
C ALA A 40 -0.28 19.64 5.07
N SER A 41 0.71 20.26 4.42
CA SER A 41 0.54 20.84 3.09
C SER A 41 0.56 19.75 2.03
N LYS A 42 -0.27 19.89 0.99
CA LYS A 42 -0.22 19.05 -0.22
C LYS A 42 1.15 19.04 -0.89
N ASP A 43 2.01 20.03 -0.67
CA ASP A 43 3.40 20.01 -1.17
C ASP A 43 4.23 18.86 -0.57
N SER A 44 3.81 18.33 0.58
CA SER A 44 4.44 17.16 1.22
C SER A 44 4.01 15.83 0.59
N TYR A 45 3.02 15.84 -0.30
CA TYR A 45 2.58 14.68 -1.06
C TYR A 45 3.37 14.59 -2.38
N ASP A 46 4.54 13.94 -2.32
CA ASP A 46 5.42 13.74 -3.48
C ASP A 46 5.49 12.26 -3.91
N MET A 47 4.90 11.98 -5.07
CA MET A 47 4.94 10.65 -5.72
C MET A 47 6.05 10.53 -6.77
N SER A 48 6.86 11.56 -7.00
CA SER A 48 7.85 11.62 -8.08
C SER A 48 8.92 10.52 -8.00
N HIS A 49 9.32 10.15 -6.78
CA HIS A 49 10.28 9.08 -6.55
C HIS A 49 9.70 7.70 -6.89
N ARG A 50 8.47 7.43 -6.46
CA ARG A 50 7.72 6.21 -6.81
C ARG A 50 7.56 6.13 -8.32
N ASP A 51 7.06 7.20 -8.92
CA ASP A 51 6.79 7.30 -10.36
C ASP A 51 8.05 7.05 -11.20
N ARG A 52 9.19 7.57 -10.74
CA ARG A 52 10.50 7.33 -11.36
C ARG A 52 10.93 5.87 -11.25
N ALA A 53 10.73 5.25 -10.08
CA ALA A 53 11.02 3.83 -9.89
C ALA A 53 10.12 2.96 -10.77
N PHE A 54 8.82 3.27 -10.84
CA PHE A 54 7.84 2.54 -11.66
C PHE A 54 8.18 2.57 -13.15
N ARG A 55 8.75 3.68 -13.65
CA ARG A 55 9.21 3.83 -15.03
C ARG A 55 10.66 3.35 -15.27
N SER A 56 11.36 2.89 -14.23
CA SER A 56 12.75 2.49 -14.36
C SER A 56 12.88 1.16 -15.08
N GLU A 57 13.89 1.03 -15.95
CA GLU A 57 14.30 -0.25 -16.56
C GLU A 57 14.73 -1.30 -15.53
N LYS A 58 15.04 -0.88 -14.29
CA LYS A 58 15.35 -1.78 -13.17
C LYS A 58 14.10 -2.31 -12.47
N MET A 59 12.92 -1.77 -12.77
CA MET A 59 11.67 -2.27 -12.21
C MET A 59 11.42 -3.67 -12.80
N PRO A 60 11.28 -4.71 -11.97
CA PRO A 60 11.04 -6.04 -12.48
C PRO A 60 9.73 -6.06 -13.28
N GLU A 61 9.79 -6.62 -14.49
CA GLU A 61 8.59 -7.00 -15.22
C GLU A 61 7.84 -8.02 -14.37
N GLY A 62 6.66 -7.65 -13.88
CA GLY A 62 5.97 -8.46 -12.89
C GLY A 62 4.60 -7.93 -12.50
N ASP A 63 3.88 -8.75 -11.76
CA ASP A 63 2.56 -8.42 -11.25
C ASP A 63 2.64 -7.45 -10.06
N LEU A 64 2.61 -6.16 -10.36
CA LEU A 64 2.67 -5.08 -9.36
C LEU A 64 1.32 -4.80 -8.68
N LYS A 65 0.27 -5.51 -9.10
CA LYS A 65 -1.10 -5.35 -8.57
C LYS A 65 -1.61 -6.60 -7.86
N GLY A 66 -0.83 -7.68 -7.82
CA GLY A 66 -1.28 -8.96 -7.28
C GLY A 66 -2.43 -9.57 -8.07
N ASN A 67 -2.61 -9.22 -9.35
CA ASN A 67 -3.62 -9.79 -10.24
C ASN A 67 -3.52 -11.33 -10.35
N ASN A 68 -2.30 -11.85 -10.22
CA ASN A 68 -2.00 -13.28 -10.27
C ASN A 68 -1.91 -13.91 -8.87
N PHE A 69 -2.21 -13.16 -7.81
CA PHE A 69 -2.21 -13.69 -6.44
C PHE A 69 -3.27 -14.79 -6.31
N LYS A 70 -2.82 -15.96 -5.85
CA LYS A 70 -3.70 -17.08 -5.52
C LYS A 70 -3.59 -17.35 -4.02
N PRO A 71 -4.65 -17.10 -3.24
CA PRO A 71 -4.63 -17.45 -1.84
C PRO A 71 -4.51 -18.96 -1.68
N MET A 72 -3.57 -19.38 -0.84
CA MET A 72 -3.50 -20.75 -0.37
C MET A 72 -4.55 -20.94 0.73
N ASP A 73 -5.31 -22.02 0.64
CA ASP A 73 -6.24 -22.45 1.68
C ASP A 73 -5.42 -23.08 2.82
N LEU A 74 -5.62 -22.59 4.04
CA LEU A 74 -4.87 -23.03 5.22
C LEU A 74 -5.87 -23.58 6.23
N ASP A 75 -5.96 -24.91 6.33
CA ASP A 75 -6.75 -25.57 7.38
C ASP A 75 -6.01 -25.44 8.72
N PRO A 76 -6.58 -24.75 9.74
CA PRO A 76 -5.95 -24.61 11.04
C PRO A 76 -5.65 -25.95 11.72
N ARG A 77 -6.41 -27.02 11.40
CA ARG A 77 -6.22 -28.37 11.94
C ARG A 77 -4.97 -29.06 11.40
N GLU A 78 -4.54 -28.71 10.19
CA GLU A 78 -3.30 -29.24 9.59
C GLU A 78 -2.06 -28.44 10.05
N LEU A 79 -2.25 -27.18 10.46
CA LEU A 79 -1.15 -26.29 10.86
C LEU A 79 -0.80 -26.34 12.35
N PHE A 80 -1.78 -26.69 13.20
CA PHE A 80 -1.63 -26.69 14.66
C PHE A 80 -2.05 -28.02 15.30
N GLY A 81 -2.23 -29.07 14.49
CA GLY A 81 -2.57 -30.43 14.92
C GLY A 81 -1.40 -31.16 15.57
#